data_AF-A0A4P5NRP7-F1
#
_entry.id   AF-A0A4P5NRP7-F1
#
_cell.length_a   1.000
_cell.length_b   1.000
_cell.length_c   1.000
_cell.angle_alpha   90.00
_cell.angle_beta   90.00
_cell.angle_gamma   90.00
#
_symmetry.space_group_name_H-M   'P 1'
#
loop_
_entity.id
_entity.type
_entity.pdbx_description
1 polymer ?
#
loop_
_entity_poly.entity_id
_entity_poly.type
_entity_poly.pdbx_seq_one_letter_code
_entity_poly.pdbx_strand_id
1 'polypeptide(L)'
;MNTTAKLGGLGAVIALLLTEVPEQYTLYAAIFVFACSAAAAIIPPPHAGSRWAVAYQLMVTIGLNIGWAENHFKPGQGGVRVPLADKPAAKQAVTAAGIPVLNRKGKPEPPT
;
A
#
# COMPACT_ATOMS: atom_id res chain seq x y z
N MET A 1 6.61 -26.82 17.23
CA MET A 1 5.52 -25.82 17.32
C MET A 1 5.87 -24.44 16.71
N ASN A 2 6.90 -24.19 15.88
CA ASN A 2 7.51 -22.83 15.99
C ASN A 2 7.70 -22.00 14.71
N THR A 3 7.37 -22.44 13.50
CA THR A 3 7.62 -21.60 12.28
C THR A 3 6.37 -20.85 11.83
N THR A 4 5.24 -21.55 11.69
CA THR A 4 3.96 -20.94 11.28
C THR A 4 3.44 -19.93 12.31
N ALA A 5 3.58 -20.22 13.60
CA ALA A 5 3.22 -19.29 14.68
C ALA A 5 4.13 -18.05 14.72
N LYS A 6 5.42 -18.20 14.41
CA LYS A 6 6.36 -17.07 14.32
C LYS A 6 6.08 -16.19 13.10
N LEU A 7 5.78 -16.79 11.95
CA LEU A 7 5.40 -16.06 10.74
C LEU A 7 4.06 -15.33 10.91
N GLY A 8 3.07 -15.97 11.56
CA GLY A 8 1.79 -15.34 11.91
C GLY A 8 1.96 -14.16 12.88
N GLY A 9 2.81 -14.32 13.91
CA GLY A 9 3.11 -13.24 14.86
C GLY A 9 3.87 -12.07 14.22
N LEU A 10 4.89 -12.34 13.40
CA LEU A 10 5.64 -11.30 12.70
C LEU A 10 4.79 -10.55 11.67
N GLY A 11 3.90 -11.26 10.95
CA GLY A 11 2.96 -10.66 10.02
C GLY A 11 2.02 -9.66 10.71
N ALA A 12 1.46 -10.03 11.87
CA ALA A 12 0.61 -9.15 12.65
C ALA A 12 1.35 -7.89 13.14
N VAL A 13 2.61 -8.03 13.59
CA VAL A 13 3.44 -6.89 14.01
C VAL A 13 3.72 -5.94 12.85
N ILE A 14 4.05 -6.49 11.66
CA ILE A 14 4.31 -5.66 10.47
C ILE A 14 3.03 -4.94 10.05
N ALA A 15 1.88 -5.60 10.07
CA ALA A 15 0.60 -4.96 9.77
C ALA A 15 0.30 -3.79 10.71
N LEU A 16 0.55 -3.94 12.02
CA LEU A 16 0.41 -2.86 13.01
C LEU A 16 1.42 -1.73 12.79
N LEU A 17 2.67 -2.04 12.42
CA LEU A 17 3.64 -0.99 12.10
C LEU A 17 3.25 -0.19 10.86
N LEU A 18 2.63 -0.84 9.88
CA LEU A 18 2.13 -0.19 8.67
C LEU A 18 0.94 0.74 8.92
N THR A 19 0.15 0.53 9.98
CA THR A 19 -0.94 1.47 10.36
C THR A 19 -0.42 2.75 10.99
N GLU A 20 0.76 2.72 11.60
CA GLU A 20 1.41 3.88 12.22
C GLU A 20 2.25 4.69 11.22
N VAL A 21 2.29 4.30 9.94
CA VAL A 21 3.05 5.01 8.92
C VAL A 21 2.35 6.35 8.61
N PRO A 22 3.05 7.50 8.78
CA PRO A 22 2.49 8.80 8.41
C PRO A 22 2.22 8.90 6.91
N GLU A 23 1.18 9.65 6.52
CA GLU A 23 0.80 9.80 5.10
C GLU A 23 1.96 10.25 4.20
N GLN A 24 2.78 11.19 4.69
CA GLN A 24 3.97 11.70 3.98
C GLN A 24 5.00 10.62 3.61
N TYR A 25 5.04 9.50 4.34
CA TYR A 25 5.97 8.40 4.09
C TYR A 25 5.33 7.17 3.44
N THR A 26 4.01 7.23 3.23
CA THR A 26 3.24 6.09 2.75
C THR A 26 3.71 5.62 1.37
N LEU A 27 4.10 6.56 0.49
CA LEU A 27 4.68 6.24 -0.81
C LEU A 27 5.97 5.40 -0.67
N TYR A 28 6.89 5.82 0.19
CA TYR A 28 8.16 5.13 0.40
C TYR A 28 7.95 3.76 1.03
N ALA A 29 7.04 3.66 2.01
CA ALA A 29 6.68 2.39 2.63
C ALA A 29 6.05 1.41 1.63
N ALA A 30 5.13 1.89 0.78
CA ALA A 30 4.52 1.05 -0.25
C ALA A 30 5.54 0.55 -1.28
N ILE A 31 6.44 1.42 -1.74
CA ILE A 31 7.54 1.03 -2.64
C ILE A 31 8.44 -0.03 -1.98
N PHE A 32 8.75 0.13 -0.69
CA PHE A 32 9.55 -0.83 0.05
C PHE A 32 8.87 -2.20 0.15
N VAL A 33 7.57 -2.24 0.46
CA VAL A 33 6.79 -3.49 0.47
C VAL A 33 6.80 -4.17 -0.91
N PHE A 34 6.57 -3.41 -1.99
CA PHE A 34 6.65 -3.96 -3.35
C PHE A 34 8.05 -4.50 -3.67
N ALA A 35 9.11 -3.79 -3.28
CA ALA A 35 10.48 -4.23 -3.49
C ALA A 35 10.76 -5.56 -2.75
N CYS A 36 10.31 -5.70 -1.51
CA CYS A 36 10.40 -6.94 -0.76
C CYS A 36 9.62 -8.09 -1.41
N SER A 37 8.41 -7.82 -1.93
CA SER A 37 7.61 -8.81 -2.65
C SER A 37 8.29 -9.26 -3.95
N ALA A 38 8.84 -8.32 -4.73
CA ALA A 38 9.56 -8.64 -5.95
C ALA A 38 10.84 -9.42 -5.66
N ALA A 39 11.60 -9.02 -4.64
CA ALA A 39 12.80 -9.72 -4.21
C ALA A 39 12.49 -11.16 -3.75
N ALA A 40 11.40 -11.36 -3.00
CA ALA A 40 10.96 -12.69 -2.60
C ALA A 40 10.57 -13.60 -3.79
N ALA A 41 10.06 -13.03 -4.89
CA ALA A 41 9.73 -13.79 -6.09
C ALA A 41 10.96 -14.21 -6.91
N ILE A 42 12.06 -13.45 -6.83
CA ILE A 42 13.28 -13.68 -7.63
C ILE A 42 14.32 -14.48 -6.83
N ILE A 43 14.42 -14.25 -5.52
CA ILE A 43 15.43 -14.86 -4.66
C ILE A 43 14.91 -16.20 -4.15
N PRO A 44 15.58 -17.32 -4.48
CA PRO A 44 15.19 -18.64 -3.99
C PRO A 44 15.35 -18.72 -2.46
N PRO A 45 14.48 -19.48 -1.78
CA PRO A 45 14.52 -19.61 -0.33
C PRO A 45 15.82 -20.29 0.12
N PRO A 46 16.48 -19.79 1.17
CA PRO A 46 17.72 -20.36 1.66
C PRO A 46 17.52 -21.67 2.41
N HIS A 47 18.60 -22.43 2.55
CA HIS A 47 18.63 -23.63 3.36
C HIS A 47 18.27 -23.32 4.83
N ALA A 48 17.49 -24.20 5.45
CA ALA A 48 16.97 -24.02 6.82
C ALA A 48 18.02 -23.84 7.93
N GLY A 49 19.29 -24.19 7.69
CA GLY A 49 20.40 -24.00 8.64
C GLY A 49 21.17 -22.70 8.44
N SER A 50 20.83 -21.92 7.41
CA SER A 50 21.55 -20.69 7.07
C SER A 50 21.09 -19.53 7.95
N ARG A 51 22.05 -18.71 8.41
CA ARG A 51 21.77 -17.42 9.08
C ARG A 51 20.98 -16.46 8.18
N TRP A 52 21.02 -16.66 6.86
CA TRP A 52 20.23 -15.92 5.87
C TRP A 52 18.72 -16.21 5.94
N ALA A 53 18.32 -17.35 6.52
CA ALA A 53 16.90 -17.73 6.60
C ALA A 53 16.07 -16.72 7.40
N VAL A 54 16.64 -16.12 8.45
CA VAL A 54 15.94 -15.11 9.27
C VAL A 54 15.71 -13.82 8.48
N ALA A 55 16.74 -13.33 7.79
CA ALA A 55 16.63 -12.13 6.95
C ALA A 55 15.65 -12.34 5.79
N TYR A 56 15.72 -13.51 5.14
CA TYR A 56 14.79 -13.89 4.08
C TYR A 56 13.34 -13.97 4.58
N GLN A 57 13.10 -14.54 5.76
CA GLN A 57 11.77 -14.58 6.37
C GLN A 57 11.21 -13.18 6.66
N LEU A 58 12.02 -12.27 7.19
CA LEU A 58 11.60 -10.88 7.40
C LEU A 58 11.21 -10.21 6.08
N MET A 59 12.05 -10.34 5.05
CA MET A 59 11.78 -9.81 3.72
C MET A 59 10.47 -10.35 3.13
N VAL A 60 10.24 -11.67 3.19
CA VAL A 60 9.00 -12.30 2.71
C VAL A 60 7.79 -11.81 3.50
N THR A 61 7.91 -11.72 4.83
CA THR A 61 6.79 -11.30 5.68
C THR A 61 6.41 -9.84 5.40
N ILE A 62 7.39 -8.96 5.13
CA ILE A 62 7.13 -7.59 4.67
C ILE A 62 6.41 -7.63 3.31
N GLY A 63 6.93 -8.39 2.35
CA GLY A 63 6.35 -8.50 1.00
C GLY A 63 4.90 -9.02 0.97
N LEU A 64 4.52 -9.89 1.92
CA LEU A 64 3.14 -10.38 2.04
C LEU A 64 2.11 -9.28 2.36
N ASN A 65 2.55 -8.09 2.75
CA ASN A 65 1.68 -6.92 2.99
C ASN A 65 1.38 -6.13 1.71
N ILE A 66 1.51 -6.73 0.52
CA ILE A 66 1.29 -6.08 -0.77
C ILE A 66 -0.11 -5.46 -0.89
N GLY A 67 -1.14 -6.05 -0.29
CA GLY A 67 -2.50 -5.50 -0.29
C GLY A 67 -2.62 -4.16 0.46
N TRP A 68 -1.81 -3.94 1.51
CA TRP A 68 -1.71 -2.63 2.14
C TRP A 68 -1.04 -1.63 1.19
N ALA A 69 0.05 -2.04 0.53
CA ALA A 69 0.78 -1.20 -0.40
C ALA A 69 -0.07 -0.80 -1.62
N GLU A 70 -0.85 -1.70 -2.21
CA GLU A 70 -1.77 -1.41 -3.32
C GLU A 70 -2.88 -0.42 -2.95
N ASN A 71 -3.38 -0.50 -1.72
CA ASN A 71 -4.42 0.42 -1.25
C ASN A 71 -3.92 1.85 -1.12
N HIS A 72 -2.64 2.02 -0.81
CA HIS A 72 -2.02 3.32 -0.59
C HIS A 72 -1.24 3.85 -1.80
N PHE A 73 -0.64 2.96 -2.60
CA PHE A 73 0.03 3.28 -3.84
C PHE A 73 -0.99 3.30 -4.98
N LYS A 74 -1.57 4.48 -5.21
CA LYS A 74 -2.48 4.72 -6.33
C LYS A 74 -1.84 5.70 -7.31
N PRO A 75 -1.07 5.20 -8.30
CA PRO A 75 -0.47 6.06 -9.33
C PRO A 75 -1.53 6.97 -9.95
N GLY A 76 -1.35 8.28 -9.81
CA GLY A 76 -2.27 9.28 -10.36
C GLY A 76 -3.56 9.51 -9.57
N GLN A 77 -3.74 8.98 -8.35
CA GLN A 77 -4.82 9.40 -7.47
C GLN A 77 -4.32 10.38 -6.40
N GLY A 78 -4.40 11.67 -6.73
CA GLY A 78 -4.59 12.74 -5.74
C GLY A 78 -6.08 13.01 -5.47
N GLY A 79 -6.94 11.99 -5.68
CA GLY A 79 -8.40 12.15 -5.65
C GLY A 79 -9.00 11.67 -4.34
N VAL A 80 -9.92 12.46 -3.78
CA VAL A 80 -10.73 12.07 -2.62
C VAL A 80 -11.70 10.96 -3.05
N ARG A 81 -11.58 9.79 -2.41
CA ARG A 81 -12.50 8.67 -2.63
C ARG A 81 -13.79 8.92 -1.86
N VAL A 82 -14.92 8.88 -2.56
CA VAL A 82 -16.27 8.97 -1.97
C VAL A 82 -17.09 7.75 -2.39
N PRO A 83 -18.08 7.32 -1.59
CA PRO A 83 -19.05 6.31 -2.00
C PRO A 83 -19.70 6.68 -3.34
N LEU A 84 -20.04 5.67 -4.15
CA LEU A 84 -20.56 5.90 -5.50
C LEU A 84 -21.86 6.72 -5.50
N ALA A 85 -22.69 6.53 -4.47
CA ALA A 85 -23.92 7.28 -4.24
C ALA A 85 -23.67 8.76 -3.99
N ASP A 86 -22.55 9.09 -3.33
CA ASP A 86 -22.22 10.46 -2.91
C ASP A 86 -21.41 11.22 -3.96
N LYS A 87 -21.07 10.57 -5.08
CA LYS A 87 -20.32 11.17 -6.19
C LYS A 87 -20.91 12.51 -6.69
N PRO A 88 -22.24 12.69 -6.84
CA PRO A 88 -22.81 13.97 -7.28
C PRO A 88 -22.62 15.06 -6.24
N ALA A 89 -22.87 14.75 -4.96
CA ALA A 89 -22.73 15.69 -3.85
C ALA A 89 -21.28 16.09 -3.63
N ALA A 90 -20.34 15.15 -3.71
CA ALA A 90 -18.91 15.41 -3.58
C ALA A 90 -18.40 16.31 -4.71
N LYS A 91 -18.83 16.07 -5.96
CA LYS A 91 -18.50 16.94 -7.10
C LYS A 91 -19.00 18.37 -6.88
N GLN A 92 -20.26 18.53 -6.45
CA GLN A 92 -20.79 19.86 -6.12
C GLN A 92 -20.01 20.54 -5.00
N ALA A 93 -19.67 19.82 -3.93
CA ALA A 93 -18.94 20.38 -2.80
C ALA A 93 -17.54 20.88 -3.20
N VAL A 94 -16.78 20.11 -3.98
CA VAL A 94 -15.44 20.54 -4.44
C VAL A 94 -15.52 21.67 -5.46
N THR A 95 -16.52 21.67 -6.35
CA THR A 95 -16.75 22.78 -7.28
C THR A 95 -17.16 24.06 -6.55
N ALA A 96 -18.03 23.98 -5.53
CA ALA A 96 -18.41 25.11 -4.69
C ALA A 96 -17.21 25.67 -3.90
N ALA A 97 -16.24 24.82 -3.54
CA ALA A 97 -14.98 25.21 -2.93
C ALA A 97 -13.93 25.74 -3.93
N GLY A 98 -14.26 25.83 -5.23
CA GLY A 98 -13.34 26.31 -6.28
C GLY A 98 -12.24 25.31 -6.65
N ILE A 99 -12.36 24.05 -6.23
CA ILE A 99 -11.38 23.00 -6.52
C ILE A 99 -11.77 22.33 -7.85
N PRO A 100 -10.91 22.37 -8.89
CA PRO A 100 -11.22 21.78 -10.18
C PRO A 100 -11.26 20.25 -10.09
N VAL A 101 -12.38 19.66 -10.51
CA VAL A 101 -12.48 18.21 -10.68
C VAL A 101 -11.66 17.83 -11.91
N LEU A 102 -10.62 17.01 -11.73
CA LEU A 102 -9.75 16.60 -12.82
C LEU A 102 -10.28 15.34 -13.50
N ASN A 103 -10.20 15.30 -14.83
CA ASN A 103 -10.45 14.11 -15.63
C ASN A 103 -9.24 13.14 -15.60
N ARG A 104 -9.37 11.97 -16.24
CA ARG A 104 -8.29 10.96 -16.33
C ARG A 104 -6.96 11.48 -16.91
N LYS A 105 -6.98 12.61 -17.63
CA LYS A 105 -5.80 13.24 -18.24
C LYS A 105 -5.23 14.37 -17.36
N GLY A 106 -5.73 14.53 -16.13
CA GLY A 106 -5.30 15.59 -15.21
C GLY A 106 -5.76 17.00 -15.61
N LYS A 107 -6.74 17.12 -16.52
CA LYS A 107 -7.31 18.41 -16.93
C LYS A 107 -8.64 18.66 -16.24
N PRO A 108 -9.04 19.91 -15.98
CA PRO A 108 -10.36 20.21 -15.45
C PRO A 108 -11.46 19.60 -16.31
N GLU A 109 -12.43 18.94 -15.68
CA GLU A 109 -13.65 18.45 -16.32
C GLU A 109 -14.53 19.66 -16.67
N PRO A 110 -15.13 19.70 -17.89
CA PRO A 110 -16.04 20.79 -18.24
C PRO A 110 -17.24 20.79 -17.29
N PRO A 111 -17.73 21.99 -16.89
CA PRO A 111 -18.92 22.10 -16.05
C PRO A 111 -20.10 21.43 -16.77
N THR A 112 -20.81 20.56 -16.04
CA THR A 112 -22.05 19.92 -16.49
C THR A 112 -23.24 20.58 -15.81
#